data_AF-A0A7J2H6L7-F1
#
_entry.id   AF-A0A7J2H6L7-F1
#
_cell.length_a   1.000
_cell.length_b   1.000
_cell.length_c   1.000
_cell.angle_alpha   90.00
_cell.angle_beta   90.00
_cell.angle_gamma   90.00
#
_symmetry.space_group_name_H-M   'P 1'
#
loop_
_entity.id
_entity.type
_entity.pdbx_description
1 polymer ?
#
loop_
_entity_poly.entity_id
_entity_poly.type
_entity_poly.pdbx_seq_one_letter_code
_entity_poly.pdbx_strand_id
1 'polypeptide(L)'
;MAGLKLRVLLHGATLDLTLTVSRIEELLPHEEVIPDYLEALERAFRVSVYQRNPIIVDERSMVILDGTHRWAVMRKMGYKWIATCLVDYRNPSIRVGRWIRAFRSKSIVDVKPFLREFGGIEVKHPNEIRERDLAIIWCGKAYKVHYEHIEEAYSLLKNLEGEVSKLLDSRPTYIPDIVSLNAGCRDELLLLPPTLSKEEVVRIALKGVLLPPKSTRHVIPARPLGINIPLKLLAKSRIDVKSLEGILKQRMPVMVKTPIILERKYEEIVLYFM
;
A
#
# COMPACT_ATOMS: atom_id res chain seq x y z
N MET A 1 24.74 -3.14 2.27
CA MET A 1 24.31 -1.77 2.60
C MET A 1 24.64 -1.44 4.04
N ALA A 2 25.06 -0.21 4.32
CA ALA A 2 25.27 0.31 5.68
C ALA A 2 23.90 0.67 6.32
N GLY A 3 23.79 0.54 7.64
CA GLY A 3 22.52 0.71 8.36
C GLY A 3 22.35 -0.30 9.50
N LEU A 4 21.35 -0.05 10.36
CA LEU A 4 21.03 -0.93 11.48
C LEU A 4 20.27 -2.16 10.96
N LYS A 5 20.88 -3.33 11.08
CA LYS A 5 20.26 -4.61 10.74
C LYS A 5 19.52 -5.18 11.95
N LEU A 6 18.28 -5.60 11.73
CA LEU A 6 17.44 -6.27 12.72
C LEU A 6 17.00 -7.59 12.12
N ARG A 7 16.98 -8.64 12.94
CA ARG A 7 16.44 -9.94 12.58
C ARG A 7 15.24 -10.23 13.45
N VAL A 8 14.08 -10.43 12.83
CA VAL A 8 12.84 -10.80 13.52
C VAL A 8 12.58 -12.28 13.29
N LEU A 9 12.43 -13.02 14.39
CA LEU A 9 12.02 -14.42 14.36
C LEU A 9 10.49 -14.47 14.24
N LEU A 10 10.01 -15.13 13.19
CA LEU A 10 8.59 -15.38 12.93
C LEU A 10 8.31 -16.87 13.17
N HIS A 11 7.04 -17.26 13.24
CA HIS A 11 6.66 -18.66 13.34
C HIS A 11 7.07 -19.41 12.06
N GLY A 12 8.20 -20.12 12.11
CA GLY A 12 8.73 -20.91 10.99
C GLY A 12 9.50 -20.12 9.91
N ALA A 13 9.81 -18.84 10.14
CA ALA A 13 10.57 -18.02 9.19
C ALA A 13 11.39 -16.93 9.91
N THR A 14 12.28 -16.27 9.17
CA THR A 14 12.97 -15.07 9.62
C THR A 14 12.70 -13.92 8.67
N LEU A 15 12.63 -12.71 9.22
CA LEU A 15 12.59 -11.48 8.43
C LEU A 15 13.75 -10.59 8.86
N ASP A 16 14.65 -10.34 7.92
CA ASP A 16 15.74 -9.39 8.09
C ASP A 16 15.26 -8.01 7.62
N LEU A 17 15.49 -6.99 8.45
CA LEU A 17 15.17 -5.59 8.20
C LEU A 17 16.47 -4.78 8.24
N THR A 18 16.69 -3.89 7.29
CA THR A 18 17.79 -2.92 7.34
C THR A 18 17.24 -1.51 7.42
N LEU A 19 17.40 -0.87 8.58
CA LEU A 19 17.08 0.55 8.77
C LEU A 19 18.23 1.42 8.29
N THR A 20 17.95 2.28 7.33
CA THR A 20 18.96 3.15 6.71
C THR A 20 18.32 4.40 6.10
N VAL A 21 19.06 5.12 5.27
CA VAL A 21 18.53 6.15 4.37
C VAL A 21 18.82 5.77 2.92
N SER A 22 17.90 6.12 2.04
CA SER A 22 18.04 5.95 0.59
C SER A 22 17.91 7.30 -0.10
N ARG A 23 18.55 7.45 -1.27
CA ARG A 23 18.32 8.64 -2.10
C ARG A 23 16.88 8.60 -2.62
N ILE A 24 16.17 9.71 -2.50
CA ILE A 24 14.76 9.80 -2.90
C ILE A 24 14.57 9.48 -4.39
N GLU A 25 15.54 9.84 -5.22
CA GLU A 25 15.52 9.68 -6.67
C GLU A 25 15.73 8.22 -7.12
N GLU A 26 16.28 7.35 -6.25
CA GLU A 26 16.52 5.93 -6.55
C GLU A 26 15.31 5.04 -6.26
N LEU A 27 14.27 5.59 -5.63
CA LEU A 27 13.10 4.84 -5.18
C LEU A 27 12.00 4.83 -6.23
N LEU A 28 11.42 3.66 -6.43
CA LEU A 28 10.43 3.40 -7.47
C LEU A 28 9.04 3.23 -6.87
N PRO A 29 8.13 4.22 -6.97
CA PRO A 29 6.73 4.02 -6.66
C PRO A 29 6.04 3.13 -7.70
N HIS A 30 5.07 2.33 -7.27
CA HIS A 30 4.17 1.58 -8.16
C HIS A 30 2.70 2.02 -8.03
N GLU A 31 2.39 2.95 -7.13
CA GLU A 31 1.04 3.50 -6.93
C GLU A 31 1.03 5.03 -7.07
N GLU A 32 -0.06 5.56 -7.59
CA GLU A 32 -0.40 6.98 -7.57
C GLU A 32 -0.62 7.45 -6.12
N VAL A 33 -0.36 8.74 -5.89
CA VAL A 33 -0.73 9.40 -4.63
C VAL A 33 -2.13 10.00 -4.72
N ILE A 34 -2.76 10.14 -3.56
CA ILE A 34 -4.05 10.81 -3.43
C ILE A 34 -3.76 12.26 -3.02
N PRO A 35 -4.16 13.27 -3.82
CA PRO A 35 -3.85 14.68 -3.57
C PRO A 35 -4.22 15.15 -2.16
N ASP A 36 -5.45 14.88 -1.70
CA ASP A 36 -5.95 15.28 -0.38
C ASP A 36 -5.03 14.80 0.77
N TYR A 37 -4.57 13.54 0.69
CA TYR A 37 -3.64 12.99 1.69
C TYR A 37 -2.24 13.59 1.57
N LEU A 38 -1.80 13.93 0.36
CA LEU A 38 -0.50 14.55 0.13
C LEU A 38 -0.43 15.93 0.79
N GLU A 39 -1.48 16.75 0.66
CA GLU A 39 -1.55 18.09 1.27
C GLU A 39 -1.60 18.05 2.80
N ALA A 40 -2.41 17.13 3.35
CA ALA A 40 -2.46 16.93 4.80
C ALA A 40 -1.09 16.50 5.36
N LEU A 41 -0.41 15.59 4.66
CA LEU A 41 0.89 15.09 5.06
C LEU A 41 1.98 16.15 4.91
N GLU A 42 1.95 16.98 3.86
CA GLU A 42 2.86 18.12 3.70
C GLU A 42 2.76 19.09 4.88
N ARG A 43 1.53 19.44 5.31
CA ARG A 43 1.32 20.28 6.51
C ARG A 43 1.93 19.63 7.77
N ALA A 44 1.77 18.32 7.95
CA ALA A 44 2.36 17.60 9.07
C ALA A 44 3.89 17.60 9.05
N PHE A 45 4.52 17.45 7.87
CA PHE A 45 5.97 17.50 7.74
C PHE A 45 6.55 18.90 8.01
N ARG A 46 5.85 19.98 7.63
CA ARG A 46 6.32 21.36 7.87
C ARG A 46 6.50 21.70 9.34
N VAL A 47 5.69 21.11 10.22
CA VAL A 47 5.77 21.32 11.68
C VAL A 47 6.50 20.19 12.41
N SER A 48 6.90 19.13 11.70
CA SER A 48 7.64 18.02 12.30
C SER A 48 9.14 18.31 12.32
N VAL A 49 9.83 17.80 13.35
CA VAL A 49 11.30 17.78 13.40
C VAL A 49 11.86 16.50 12.77
N TYR A 50 11.04 15.45 12.70
CA TYR A 50 11.47 14.10 12.35
C TYR A 50 10.64 13.50 11.22
N GLN A 51 11.29 12.65 10.42
CA GLN A 51 10.60 11.53 9.78
C GLN A 51 10.40 10.45 10.85
N ARG A 52 9.17 10.32 11.36
CA ARG A 52 8.86 9.40 12.48
C ARG A 52 9.05 7.93 12.13
N ASN A 53 8.46 7.53 11.00
CA ASN A 53 8.45 6.14 10.54
C ASN A 53 9.21 6.03 9.21
N PRO A 54 10.01 4.96 8.97
CA PRO A 54 10.64 4.73 7.67
C PRO A 54 9.60 4.32 6.63
N ILE A 55 9.86 4.59 5.35
CA ILE A 55 9.14 3.90 4.27
C ILE A 55 9.71 2.49 4.12
N ILE A 56 8.91 1.54 3.65
CA ILE A 56 9.38 0.16 3.44
C ILE A 56 9.64 -0.05 1.95
N VAL A 57 10.81 -0.61 1.64
CA VAL A 57 11.34 -0.67 0.28
C VAL A 57 11.92 -2.06 0.04
N ASP A 58 11.70 -2.61 -1.14
CA ASP A 58 12.40 -3.82 -1.59
C ASP A 58 13.89 -3.51 -1.80
N GLU A 59 14.77 -4.23 -1.10
CA GLU A 59 16.21 -3.96 -1.11
C GLU A 59 16.87 -4.21 -2.47
N ARG A 60 16.24 -5.01 -3.33
CA ARG A 60 16.79 -5.42 -4.63
C ARG A 60 16.38 -4.47 -5.74
N SER A 61 15.10 -4.13 -5.81
CA SER A 61 14.53 -3.32 -6.89
C SER A 61 14.35 -1.84 -6.54
N MET A 62 14.47 -1.47 -5.25
CA MET A 62 14.14 -0.14 -4.73
C MET A 62 12.67 0.26 -4.88
N VAL A 63 11.78 -0.72 -5.13
CA VAL A 63 10.33 -0.52 -5.16
C VAL A 63 9.81 -0.17 -3.78
N ILE A 64 9.00 0.88 -3.68
CA ILE A 64 8.36 1.30 -2.44
C ILE A 64 7.19 0.37 -2.16
N LEU A 65 7.28 -0.45 -1.10
CA LEU A 65 6.22 -1.38 -0.70
C LEU A 65 5.19 -0.70 0.24
N ASP A 66 5.64 0.27 1.03
CA ASP A 66 4.78 1.03 1.94
C ASP A 66 5.33 2.44 2.17
N GLY A 67 4.44 3.44 2.15
CA GLY A 67 4.80 4.83 2.41
C GLY A 67 4.98 5.72 1.18
N THR A 68 4.34 5.39 0.06
CA THR A 68 4.37 6.18 -1.20
C THR A 68 4.03 7.66 -0.98
N HIS A 69 3.01 7.98 -0.18
CA HIS A 69 2.68 9.39 0.14
C HIS A 69 3.80 10.10 0.90
N ARG A 70 4.49 9.41 1.83
CA ARG A 70 5.64 9.98 2.57
C ARG A 70 6.79 10.27 1.63
N TRP A 71 7.12 9.33 0.74
CA TRP A 71 8.11 9.55 -0.31
C TRP A 71 7.73 10.75 -1.19
N ALA A 72 6.49 10.82 -1.67
CA ALA A 72 6.05 11.88 -2.57
C ALA A 72 6.08 13.27 -1.90
N VAL A 73 5.64 13.40 -0.65
CA VAL A 73 5.72 14.68 0.08
C VAL A 73 7.17 15.09 0.27
N MET A 74 8.03 14.19 0.74
CA MET A 74 9.43 14.52 0.98
C MET A 74 10.16 14.87 -0.32
N ARG A 75 9.85 14.18 -1.42
CA ARG A 75 10.34 14.53 -2.76
C ARG A 75 9.87 15.93 -3.17
N LYS A 76 8.58 16.24 -3.01
CA LYS A 76 7.98 17.55 -3.31
C LYS A 76 8.63 18.68 -2.49
N MET A 77 8.96 18.41 -1.23
CA MET A 77 9.64 19.34 -0.32
C MET A 77 11.15 19.46 -0.57
N GLY A 78 11.70 18.78 -1.58
CA GLY A 78 13.10 18.92 -1.98
C GLY A 78 14.11 18.13 -1.14
N TYR A 79 13.66 17.22 -0.28
CA TYR A 79 14.57 16.33 0.44
C TYR A 79 15.35 15.45 -0.54
N LYS A 80 16.62 15.18 -0.22
CA LYS A 80 17.50 14.33 -1.03
C LYS A 80 17.53 12.89 -0.53
N TRP A 81 17.30 12.71 0.76
CA TRP A 81 17.31 11.43 1.45
C TRP A 81 15.99 11.18 2.17
N ILE A 82 15.65 9.91 2.32
CA ILE A 82 14.50 9.47 3.11
C ILE A 82 14.91 8.27 3.96
N ALA A 83 14.43 8.19 5.19
CA ALA A 83 14.65 7.03 6.03
C ALA A 83 13.84 5.84 5.50
N THR A 84 14.52 4.70 5.34
CA THR A 84 13.98 3.49 4.73
C THR A 84 14.18 2.29 5.66
N CYS A 85 13.27 1.34 5.52
CA CYS A 85 13.40 -0.02 6.00
C CYS A 85 13.49 -0.91 4.77
N LEU A 86 14.67 -1.44 4.50
CA LEU A 86 14.91 -2.33 3.39
C LEU A 86 14.57 -3.77 3.82
N VAL A 87 13.85 -4.47 2.95
CA VAL A 87 13.44 -5.87 3.13
C VAL A 87 13.68 -6.64 1.83
N ASP A 88 13.96 -7.95 1.93
CA ASP A 88 13.92 -8.82 0.74
C ASP A 88 12.45 -9.09 0.40
N TYR A 89 11.92 -8.42 -0.63
CA TYR A 89 10.50 -8.58 -0.97
C TYR A 89 10.15 -10.01 -1.37
N ARG A 90 11.13 -10.80 -1.82
CA ARG A 90 10.93 -12.23 -2.15
C ARG A 90 10.68 -13.09 -0.92
N ASN A 91 10.95 -12.60 0.30
CA ASN A 91 10.70 -13.34 1.53
C ASN A 91 9.22 -13.79 1.57
N PRO A 92 8.94 -15.10 1.73
CA PRO A 92 7.57 -15.64 1.67
C PRO A 92 6.67 -15.12 2.79
N SER A 93 7.24 -14.61 3.88
CA SER A 93 6.49 -14.03 4.99
C SER A 93 5.89 -12.67 4.64
N ILE A 94 6.42 -11.98 3.64
CA ILE A 94 5.82 -10.77 3.07
C ILE A 94 4.79 -11.22 2.05
N ARG A 95 3.55 -10.75 2.16
CA ARG A 95 2.48 -11.06 1.20
C ARG A 95 1.97 -9.78 0.55
N VAL A 96 1.47 -9.91 -0.68
CA VAL A 96 0.75 -8.86 -1.37
C VAL A 96 -0.68 -9.33 -1.58
N GLY A 97 -1.63 -8.52 -1.15
CA GLY A 97 -3.04 -8.69 -1.43
C GLY A 97 -3.60 -7.47 -2.14
N ARG A 98 -4.92 -7.37 -2.15
CA ARG A 98 -5.66 -6.26 -2.75
C ARG A 98 -6.52 -5.51 -1.73
N TRP A 99 -6.98 -4.32 -2.14
CA TRP A 99 -8.05 -3.59 -1.46
C TRP A 99 -9.34 -3.73 -2.27
N ILE A 100 -10.45 -4.11 -1.62
CA ILE A 100 -11.77 -4.08 -2.25
C ILE A 100 -12.32 -2.66 -2.10
N ARG A 101 -12.94 -2.12 -3.15
CA ARG A 101 -13.62 -0.81 -3.10
C ARG A 101 -15.08 -1.07 -2.77
N ALA A 102 -15.49 -0.68 -1.58
CA ALA A 102 -16.86 -0.82 -1.11
C ALA A 102 -17.59 0.51 -1.19
N PHE A 103 -18.72 0.53 -1.88
CA PHE A 103 -19.60 1.68 -2.00
C PHE A 103 -20.92 1.36 -1.34
N ARG A 104 -21.36 2.23 -0.43
CA ARG A 104 -22.69 2.14 0.17
C ARG A 104 -23.62 3.03 -0.61
N SER A 105 -24.67 2.43 -1.16
CA SER A 105 -25.74 3.18 -1.77
C SER A 105 -26.86 3.45 -0.76
N LYS A 106 -27.48 4.63 -0.86
CA LYS A 106 -28.74 4.93 -0.15
C LYS A 106 -29.97 4.53 -0.98
N SER A 107 -29.77 4.10 -2.22
CA SER A 107 -30.85 3.75 -3.16
C SER A 107 -30.47 2.53 -3.98
N ILE A 108 -31.45 1.72 -4.37
CA ILE A 108 -31.19 0.60 -5.29
C ILE A 108 -30.93 1.20 -6.68
N VAL A 109 -29.67 1.20 -7.10
CA VAL A 109 -29.27 1.63 -8.44
C VAL A 109 -29.17 0.41 -9.35
N ASP A 110 -29.75 0.49 -10.55
CA ASP A 110 -29.53 -0.54 -11.56
C ASP A 110 -28.15 -0.36 -12.18
N VAL A 111 -27.21 -1.22 -11.77
CA VAL A 111 -25.84 -1.24 -12.31
C VAL A 111 -25.75 -2.00 -13.63
N LYS A 112 -26.81 -2.70 -14.10
CA LYS A 112 -26.72 -3.49 -15.34
C LYS A 112 -26.35 -2.68 -16.58
N PRO A 113 -26.91 -1.48 -16.83
CA PRO A 113 -26.51 -0.67 -17.98
C PRO A 113 -25.01 -0.33 -17.94
N PHE A 114 -24.55 0.08 -16.76
CA PHE A 114 -23.15 0.36 -16.48
C PHE A 114 -22.25 -0.87 -16.70
N LEU A 115 -22.65 -2.03 -16.17
CA LEU A 115 -21.87 -3.27 -16.34
C LEU A 115 -21.74 -3.69 -17.81
N ARG A 116 -22.79 -3.50 -18.62
CA ARG A 116 -22.75 -3.80 -20.06
C ARG A 116 -21.75 -2.91 -20.80
N GLU A 117 -21.67 -1.64 -20.45
CA GLU A 117 -20.72 -0.69 -21.04
C GLU A 117 -19.26 -1.10 -20.82
N PHE A 118 -18.96 -1.70 -19.66
CA PHE A 118 -17.63 -2.22 -19.32
C PHE A 118 -17.41 -3.68 -19.71
N GLY A 119 -18.31 -4.30 -20.49
CA GLY A 119 -18.16 -5.70 -20.91
C GLY A 119 -18.30 -6.72 -19.77
N GLY A 120 -19.02 -6.35 -18.71
CA GLY A 120 -19.26 -7.21 -17.55
C GLY A 120 -20.15 -8.41 -17.87
N ILE A 121 -19.65 -9.61 -17.60
CA ILE A 121 -20.37 -10.89 -17.80
C ILE A 121 -20.83 -11.41 -16.44
N GLU A 122 -22.15 -11.61 -16.29
CA GLU A 122 -22.73 -12.18 -15.06
C GLU A 122 -22.26 -13.63 -14.87
N VAL A 123 -21.76 -13.95 -13.68
CA VAL A 123 -21.43 -15.34 -13.29
C VAL A 123 -22.62 -15.98 -12.59
N LYS A 124 -22.71 -17.32 -12.64
CA LYS A 124 -23.84 -18.03 -12.02
C LYS A 124 -23.79 -17.92 -10.50
N HIS A 125 -22.60 -17.97 -9.92
CA HIS A 125 -22.38 -17.88 -8.48
C HIS A 125 -21.20 -16.95 -8.12
N PRO A 126 -21.31 -16.09 -7.08
CA PRO A 126 -20.21 -15.22 -6.65
C PRO A 126 -18.92 -15.94 -6.24
N ASN A 127 -18.98 -17.23 -5.91
CA ASN A 127 -17.80 -18.05 -5.58
C ASN A 127 -16.96 -18.45 -6.82
N GLU A 128 -17.42 -18.14 -8.03
CA GLU A 128 -16.65 -18.28 -9.27
C GLU A 128 -15.63 -17.14 -9.46
N ILE A 129 -15.75 -16.06 -8.69
CA ILE A 129 -14.76 -14.98 -8.65
C ILE A 129 -13.48 -15.51 -7.99
N ARG A 130 -12.37 -15.42 -8.72
CA ARG A 130 -11.02 -15.82 -8.31
C ARG A 130 -10.18 -14.58 -8.01
N GLU A 131 -9.02 -14.80 -7.37
CA GLU A 131 -8.09 -13.71 -7.01
C GLU A 131 -7.58 -12.93 -8.23
N ARG A 132 -7.51 -13.57 -9.40
CA ARG A 132 -7.07 -12.94 -10.65
C ARG A 132 -8.22 -12.32 -11.45
N ASP A 133 -9.46 -12.32 -10.97
CA ASP A 133 -10.55 -11.67 -11.68
C ASP A 133 -10.66 -10.19 -11.30
N LEU A 134 -10.98 -9.34 -12.29
CA LEU A 134 -11.60 -8.04 -12.05
C LEU A 134 -13.11 -8.27 -11.97
N ALA A 135 -13.72 -7.96 -10.83
CA ALA A 135 -15.11 -8.29 -10.59
C ALA A 135 -15.90 -7.19 -9.88
N ILE A 136 -17.20 -7.22 -10.08
CA ILE A 136 -18.17 -6.32 -9.46
C ILE A 136 -19.22 -7.18 -8.78
N ILE A 137 -19.51 -6.91 -7.50
CA ILE A 137 -20.58 -7.58 -6.75
C ILE A 137 -21.63 -6.55 -6.38
N TRP A 138 -22.90 -6.86 -6.69
CA TRP A 138 -24.05 -6.00 -6.41
C TRP A 138 -25.31 -6.84 -6.16
N CYS A 139 -26.01 -6.58 -5.06
CA CYS A 139 -27.23 -7.30 -4.67
C CYS A 139 -27.13 -8.84 -4.79
N GLY A 140 -25.99 -9.43 -4.40
CA GLY A 140 -25.75 -10.88 -4.47
C GLY A 140 -25.41 -11.43 -5.86
N LYS A 141 -25.39 -10.58 -6.89
CA LYS A 141 -24.92 -10.92 -8.24
C LYS A 141 -23.47 -10.52 -8.40
N ALA A 142 -22.73 -11.29 -9.18
CA ALA A 142 -21.34 -11.02 -9.48
C ALA A 142 -21.12 -10.96 -11.00
N TYR A 143 -20.24 -10.04 -11.41
CA TYR A 143 -19.93 -9.77 -12.80
C TYR A 143 -18.41 -9.76 -12.98
N LYS A 144 -17.90 -10.46 -13.98
CA LYS A 144 -16.48 -10.43 -14.36
C LYS A 144 -16.27 -9.46 -15.51
N VAL A 145 -15.21 -8.67 -15.44
CA VAL A 145 -14.76 -7.79 -16.51
C VAL A 145 -13.53 -8.43 -17.14
N HIS A 146 -13.57 -8.66 -18.45
CA HIS A 146 -12.44 -9.22 -19.18
C HIS A 146 -11.30 -8.20 -19.30
N TYR A 147 -10.07 -8.69 -19.25
CA TYR A 147 -8.85 -7.92 -19.49
C TYR A 147 -7.75 -8.87 -19.97
N GLU A 148 -6.81 -8.36 -20.77
CA GLU A 148 -5.69 -9.16 -21.30
C GLU A 148 -4.45 -9.06 -20.41
N HIS A 149 -4.20 -7.87 -19.85
CA HIS A 149 -3.02 -7.60 -19.04
C HIS A 149 -3.36 -6.89 -17.73
N ILE A 150 -2.56 -7.12 -16.70
CA ILE A 150 -2.86 -6.62 -15.35
C ILE A 150 -2.91 -5.09 -15.30
N GLU A 151 -2.05 -4.38 -16.04
CA GLU A 151 -2.10 -2.91 -16.15
C GLU A 151 -3.42 -2.39 -16.75
N GLU A 152 -3.99 -3.12 -17.71
CA GLU A 152 -5.30 -2.82 -18.29
C GLU A 152 -6.40 -2.99 -17.24
N ALA A 153 -6.37 -4.08 -16.46
CA ALA A 153 -7.33 -4.32 -15.39
C ALA A 153 -7.38 -3.17 -14.37
N TYR A 154 -6.21 -2.61 -14.01
CA TYR A 154 -6.15 -1.47 -13.10
C TYR A 154 -6.56 -0.15 -13.76
N SER A 155 -6.39 0.00 -15.07
CA SER A 155 -6.93 1.14 -15.82
C SER A 155 -8.46 1.09 -15.87
N LEU A 156 -9.03 -0.10 -16.15
CA LEU A 156 -10.46 -0.36 -16.08
C LEU A 156 -11.00 -0.13 -14.66
N LEU A 157 -10.31 -0.62 -13.63
CA LEU A 157 -10.66 -0.39 -12.23
C LEU A 157 -10.78 1.10 -11.92
N LYS A 158 -9.82 1.93 -12.36
CA LYS A 158 -9.83 3.38 -12.12
C LYS A 158 -11.06 4.04 -12.74
N ASN A 159 -11.40 3.65 -13.97
CA ASN A 159 -12.58 4.16 -14.66
C ASN A 159 -13.87 3.71 -13.96
N LEU A 160 -13.96 2.42 -13.60
CA LEU A 160 -15.08 1.85 -12.85
C LEU A 160 -15.28 2.57 -11.51
N GLU A 161 -14.20 2.76 -10.74
CA GLU A 161 -14.23 3.45 -9.45
C GLU A 161 -14.75 4.90 -9.61
N GLY A 162 -14.31 5.61 -10.64
CA GLY A 162 -14.77 6.97 -10.95
C GLY A 162 -16.24 7.04 -11.35
N GLU A 163 -16.71 6.17 -12.23
CA GLU A 163 -18.10 6.15 -12.68
C GLU A 163 -19.06 5.68 -11.58
N VAL A 164 -18.69 4.66 -10.81
CA VAL A 164 -19.49 4.25 -9.62
C VAL A 164 -19.55 5.38 -8.60
N SER A 165 -18.46 6.12 -8.40
CA SER A 165 -18.46 7.26 -7.48
C SER A 165 -19.46 8.34 -7.89
N LYS A 166 -19.55 8.64 -9.20
CA LYS A 166 -20.53 9.59 -9.75
C LYS A 166 -21.95 9.05 -9.63
N LEU A 167 -22.16 7.78 -10.00
CA LEU A 167 -23.46 7.14 -10.01
C LEU A 167 -24.09 7.06 -8.62
N LEU A 168 -23.27 6.82 -7.59
CA LEU A 168 -23.71 6.66 -6.21
C LEU A 168 -23.53 7.91 -5.35
N ASP A 169 -23.01 9.01 -5.92
CA ASP A 169 -22.59 10.22 -5.20
C ASP A 169 -21.82 9.89 -3.89
N SER A 170 -20.87 8.97 -3.99
CA SER A 170 -20.13 8.45 -2.84
C SER A 170 -18.70 8.07 -3.21
N ARG A 171 -17.81 8.10 -2.21
CA ARG A 171 -16.42 7.64 -2.36
C ARG A 171 -16.29 6.21 -1.84
N PRO A 172 -15.38 5.39 -2.41
CA PRO A 172 -15.16 4.04 -1.93
C PRO A 172 -14.56 4.04 -0.53
N THR A 173 -14.99 3.07 0.28
CA THR A 173 -14.24 2.60 1.44
C THR A 173 -13.35 1.45 1.01
N TYR A 174 -12.06 1.50 1.33
CA TYR A 174 -11.12 0.42 1.01
C TYR A 174 -11.10 -0.61 2.13
N ILE A 175 -11.55 -1.83 1.84
CA ILE A 175 -11.60 -2.93 2.82
C ILE A 175 -10.60 -4.04 2.44
N PRO A 176 -10.00 -4.75 3.41
CA PRO A 176 -9.16 -5.90 3.14
C PRO A 176 -9.95 -7.05 2.51
N ASP A 177 -9.30 -7.77 1.59
CA ASP A 177 -9.77 -9.04 0.99
C ASP A 177 -9.68 -10.21 1.99
N ILE A 178 -10.36 -10.04 3.13
CA ILE A 178 -10.57 -11.01 4.20
C ILE A 178 -12.04 -10.94 4.64
N VAL A 179 -12.69 -9.78 4.40
CA VAL A 179 -14.12 -9.61 4.56
C VAL A 179 -14.79 -10.39 3.44
N SER A 180 -15.23 -11.58 3.81
CA SER A 180 -15.83 -12.61 2.95
C SER A 180 -16.87 -12.04 1.99
N LEU A 181 -17.00 -12.72 0.84
CA LEU A 181 -18.09 -12.63 -0.16
C LEU A 181 -19.53 -12.75 0.43
N ASN A 182 -19.66 -12.78 1.75
CA ASN A 182 -20.91 -12.65 2.51
C ASN A 182 -21.33 -11.19 2.72
N ALA A 183 -20.49 -10.21 2.37
CA ALA A 183 -20.86 -8.80 2.27
C ALA A 183 -21.67 -8.54 0.98
N GLY A 184 -22.87 -9.14 0.94
CA GLY A 184 -23.90 -8.89 -0.07
C GLY A 184 -25.12 -8.29 0.59
N CYS A 185 -24.94 -7.31 1.47
CA CYS A 185 -26.06 -6.47 1.91
C CYS A 185 -26.70 -5.85 0.65
N ARG A 186 -28.03 -5.72 0.64
CA ARG A 186 -28.79 -5.25 -0.53
C ARG A 186 -28.34 -3.88 -1.07
N ASP A 187 -27.55 -3.14 -0.29
CA ASP A 187 -27.20 -1.74 -0.53
C ASP A 187 -25.70 -1.49 -0.74
N GLU A 188 -24.86 -2.52 -0.89
CA GLU A 188 -23.40 -2.38 -1.07
C GLU A 188 -22.91 -2.90 -2.43
N LEU A 189 -22.14 -2.06 -3.13
CA LEU A 189 -21.45 -2.39 -4.37
C LEU A 189 -19.97 -2.59 -4.06
N LEU A 190 -19.42 -3.75 -4.46
CA LEU A 190 -18.01 -4.06 -4.29
C LEU A 190 -17.31 -4.11 -5.65
N LEU A 191 -16.20 -3.38 -5.80
CA LEU A 191 -15.24 -3.59 -6.89
C LEU A 191 -14.04 -4.38 -6.35
N LEU A 192 -13.81 -5.55 -6.95
CA LEU A 192 -12.76 -6.49 -6.60
C LEU A 192 -11.71 -6.44 -7.71
N PRO A 193 -10.56 -5.78 -7.50
CA PRO A 193 -9.48 -5.78 -8.48
C PRO A 193 -8.75 -7.13 -8.50
N PRO A 194 -8.05 -7.49 -9.57
CA PRO A 194 -7.20 -8.67 -9.56
C PRO A 194 -6.00 -8.48 -8.62
N THR A 195 -5.63 -9.52 -7.86
CA THR A 195 -4.46 -9.54 -6.99
C THR A 195 -3.18 -9.59 -7.83
N LEU A 196 -2.29 -8.63 -7.62
CA LEU A 196 -0.95 -8.57 -8.23
C LEU A 196 0.00 -9.60 -7.60
N SER A 197 0.87 -10.20 -8.40
CA SER A 197 2.05 -10.91 -7.89
C SER A 197 3.15 -9.92 -7.50
N LYS A 198 4.13 -10.37 -6.70
CA LYS A 198 5.27 -9.54 -6.32
C LYS A 198 6.11 -9.15 -7.55
N GLU A 199 6.25 -10.08 -8.48
CA GLU A 199 6.99 -9.91 -9.73
C GLU A 199 6.30 -8.87 -10.62
N GLU A 200 4.96 -8.87 -10.68
CA GLU A 200 4.20 -7.84 -11.39
C GLU A 200 4.38 -6.46 -10.76
N VAL A 201 4.31 -6.36 -9.43
CA VAL A 201 4.56 -5.09 -8.71
C VAL A 201 5.93 -4.52 -9.06
N VAL A 202 6.98 -5.36 -8.98
CA VAL A 202 8.35 -4.94 -9.32
C VAL A 202 8.45 -4.55 -10.79
N ARG A 203 7.92 -5.37 -11.71
CA ARG A 203 7.93 -5.12 -13.15
C ARG A 203 7.24 -3.80 -13.52
N ILE A 204 6.10 -3.51 -12.91
CA ILE A 204 5.32 -2.29 -13.16
C ILE A 204 6.08 -1.05 -12.69
N ALA A 205 6.66 -1.08 -11.48
CA ALA A 205 7.43 0.05 -10.97
C ALA A 205 8.70 0.30 -11.81
N LEU A 206 9.39 -0.76 -12.24
CA LEU A 206 10.57 -0.65 -13.11
C LEU A 206 10.24 -0.04 -14.49
N LYS A 207 9.02 -0.25 -14.99
CA LYS A 207 8.52 0.42 -16.20
C LYS A 207 8.15 1.90 -15.97
N GLY A 208 8.15 2.37 -14.73
CA GLY A 208 7.69 3.71 -14.36
C GLY A 208 6.17 3.89 -14.47
N VAL A 209 5.40 2.80 -14.53
CA VAL A 209 3.94 2.83 -14.58
C VAL A 209 3.40 2.91 -13.15
N LEU A 210 2.47 3.83 -12.92
CA LEU A 210 1.79 3.99 -11.64
C LEU A 210 0.38 3.41 -11.71
N LEU A 211 0.07 2.51 -10.79
CA LEU A 211 -1.27 1.97 -10.62
C LEU A 211 -2.13 2.94 -9.79
N PRO A 212 -3.47 2.84 -9.86
CA PRO A 212 -4.35 3.61 -9.01
C PRO A 212 -3.99 3.47 -7.53
N PRO A 213 -4.33 4.45 -6.67
CA PRO A 213 -4.07 4.33 -5.24
C PRO A 213 -4.71 3.07 -4.66
N LYS A 214 -4.08 2.48 -3.63
CA LYS A 214 -4.62 1.28 -2.96
C LYS A 214 -4.74 0.09 -3.92
N SER A 215 -3.84 -0.04 -4.89
CA SER A 215 -3.79 -1.22 -5.76
C SER A 215 -3.27 -2.45 -5.02
N THR A 216 -2.29 -2.24 -4.14
CA THR A 216 -1.63 -3.30 -3.38
C THR A 216 -1.87 -3.15 -1.88
N ARG A 217 -1.97 -4.30 -1.20
CA ARG A 217 -1.98 -4.40 0.26
C ARG A 217 -0.82 -5.29 0.71
N HIS A 218 0.32 -4.68 0.99
CA HIS A 218 1.47 -5.41 1.53
C HIS A 218 1.25 -5.77 3.00
N VAL A 219 1.24 -7.07 3.29
CA VAL A 219 1.30 -7.62 4.64
C VAL A 219 2.76 -7.89 4.97
N ILE A 220 3.34 -7.02 5.78
CA ILE A 220 4.73 -7.09 6.22
C ILE A 220 4.70 -7.50 7.68
N PRO A 221 5.27 -8.67 8.05
CA PRO A 221 4.99 -9.30 9.33
C PRO A 221 5.67 -8.62 10.52
N ALA A 222 6.65 -7.74 10.28
CA ALA A 222 7.26 -6.89 11.28
C ALA A 222 7.50 -5.48 10.73
N ARG A 223 7.14 -4.45 11.50
CA ARG A 223 7.33 -3.04 11.09
C ARG A 223 8.11 -2.24 12.14
N PRO A 224 9.18 -1.55 11.73
CA PRO A 224 9.84 -0.58 12.58
C PRO A 224 9.06 0.74 12.61
N LEU A 225 8.77 1.24 13.81
CA LEU A 225 8.07 2.51 14.05
C LEU A 225 8.87 3.38 15.01
N GLY A 226 8.66 4.70 14.94
CA GLY A 226 9.28 5.64 15.89
C GLY A 226 10.79 5.85 15.71
N ILE A 227 11.36 5.49 14.56
CA ILE A 227 12.81 5.66 14.32
C ILE A 227 13.25 7.13 14.36
N ASN A 228 12.33 8.09 14.20
CA ASN A 228 12.52 9.53 14.40
C ASN A 228 13.84 10.07 13.81
N ILE A 229 14.03 9.97 12.49
CA ILE A 229 15.22 10.53 11.84
C ILE A 229 15.04 12.05 11.65
N PRO A 230 15.98 12.90 12.10
CA PRO A 230 15.86 14.35 11.95
C PRO A 230 15.74 14.79 10.49
N LEU A 231 14.71 15.57 10.16
CA LEU A 231 14.51 16.09 8.81
C LEU A 231 15.69 16.95 8.35
N LYS A 232 16.30 17.73 9.26
CA LYS A 232 17.52 18.50 8.96
C LYS A 232 18.69 17.64 8.46
N LEU A 233 18.79 16.38 8.91
CA LEU A 233 19.79 15.44 8.42
C LEU A 233 19.46 14.99 6.99
N LEU A 234 18.19 14.68 6.73
CA LEU A 234 17.69 14.21 5.44
C LEU A 234 17.73 15.27 4.33
N ALA A 235 17.74 16.56 4.71
CA ALA A 235 17.87 17.69 3.79
C ALA A 235 19.30 17.92 3.29
N LYS A 236 20.32 17.30 3.92
CA LYS A 236 21.72 17.48 3.51
C LYS A 236 21.97 16.87 2.13
N SER A 237 22.92 17.45 1.39
CA SER A 237 23.36 16.92 0.10
C SER A 237 24.03 15.54 0.23
N ARG A 238 24.77 15.32 1.32
CA ARG A 238 25.43 14.06 1.64
C ARG A 238 25.10 13.67 3.08
N ILE A 239 24.91 12.37 3.30
CA ILE A 239 24.73 11.77 4.62
C ILE A 239 25.81 10.71 4.80
N ASP A 240 26.52 10.77 5.92
CA ASP A 240 27.32 9.62 6.36
C ASP A 240 26.40 8.58 6.99
N VAL A 241 26.17 7.49 6.26
CA VAL A 241 25.30 6.40 6.68
C VAL A 241 25.84 5.71 7.95
N LYS A 242 27.15 5.71 8.20
CA LYS A 242 27.72 5.14 9.42
C LYS A 242 27.34 5.95 10.66
N SER A 243 27.38 7.28 10.57
CA SER A 243 26.89 8.15 11.64
C SER A 243 25.40 7.93 11.92
N LEU A 244 24.58 7.76 10.88
CA LEU A 244 23.16 7.43 11.04
C LEU A 244 22.97 6.08 11.73
N GLU A 245 23.73 5.07 11.35
CA GLU A 245 23.72 3.76 12.01
C GLU A 245 24.05 3.88 13.50
N GLY A 246 25.00 4.75 13.87
CA GLY A 246 25.30 5.10 15.26
C GLY A 246 24.09 5.67 16.01
N ILE A 247 23.36 6.62 15.40
CA ILE A 247 22.13 7.21 15.97
C ILE A 247 21.03 6.15 16.15
N LEU A 248 20.87 5.25 15.18
CA LEU A 248 19.88 4.18 15.25
C LEU A 248 20.25 3.14 16.33
N LYS A 249 21.54 2.82 16.49
CA LYS A 249 22.04 1.88 17.50
C LYS A 249 21.88 2.37 18.94
N GLN A 250 21.78 3.68 19.16
CA GLN A 250 21.52 4.24 20.50
C GLN A 250 20.12 3.88 21.03
N ARG A 251 19.21 3.45 20.15
CA ARG A 251 17.83 3.11 20.51
C ARG A 251 17.58 1.64 20.27
N MET A 252 17.29 0.91 21.34
CA MET A 252 16.86 -0.47 21.24
C MET A 252 15.36 -0.51 20.96
N PRO A 253 14.92 -1.16 19.86
CA PRO A 253 13.50 -1.33 19.62
C PRO A 253 12.91 -2.30 20.64
N VAL A 254 11.71 -1.99 21.12
CA VAL A 254 10.89 -2.92 21.89
C VAL A 254 9.92 -3.61 20.95
N MET A 255 9.83 -4.92 21.06
CA MET A 255 8.79 -5.69 20.36
C MET A 255 7.46 -5.51 21.09
N VAL A 256 6.49 -4.91 20.43
CA VAL A 256 5.18 -4.62 21.01
C VAL A 256 4.19 -5.73 20.66
N LYS A 257 3.48 -6.23 21.68
CA LYS A 257 2.45 -7.26 21.51
C LYS A 257 1.23 -6.68 20.78
N THR A 258 0.77 -7.35 19.73
CA THR A 258 -0.35 -6.90 18.88
C THR A 258 -1.67 -7.61 19.22
N PRO A 259 -2.85 -7.05 18.87
CA PRO A 259 -3.04 -5.80 18.12
C PRO A 259 -2.77 -4.55 18.95
N ILE A 260 -2.24 -3.50 18.32
CA ILE A 260 -2.10 -2.17 18.92
C ILE A 260 -2.71 -1.09 18.03
N ILE A 261 -3.16 0.00 18.64
CA ILE A 261 -3.63 1.18 17.93
C ILE A 261 -2.64 2.31 18.18
N LEU A 262 -2.01 2.78 17.10
CA LEU A 262 -1.19 4.00 17.08
C LEU A 262 -1.82 4.95 16.06
N GLU A 263 -1.12 5.23 14.96
CA GLU A 263 -1.67 5.98 13.80
C GLU A 263 -2.78 5.20 13.07
N ARG A 264 -2.76 3.86 13.22
CA ARG A 264 -3.78 2.92 12.77
C ARG A 264 -3.72 1.67 13.65
N LYS A 265 -4.65 0.75 13.43
CA LYS A 265 -4.55 -0.60 13.98
C LYS A 265 -3.41 -1.35 13.29
N TYR A 266 -2.48 -1.85 14.07
CA TYR A 266 -1.42 -2.77 13.65
C TYR A 266 -1.75 -4.17 14.18
N GLU A 267 -1.74 -5.14 13.29
CA GLU A 267 -1.98 -6.55 13.61
C GLU A 267 -0.67 -7.36 13.49
N GLU A 268 0.24 -6.87 12.67
CA GLU A 268 1.62 -7.33 12.51
C GLU A 268 2.52 -6.93 13.69
N ILE A 269 3.64 -7.64 13.87
CA ILE A 269 4.63 -7.33 14.91
C ILE A 269 5.14 -5.89 14.72
N VAL A 270 5.23 -5.13 15.81
CA VAL A 270 5.80 -3.78 15.79
C VAL A 270 7.12 -3.79 16.56
N LEU A 271 8.17 -3.28 15.91
CA LEU A 271 9.45 -2.93 16.53
C LEU A 271 9.44 -1.43 16.79
N TYR A 272 9.08 -1.03 18.01
CA TYR A 272 8.94 0.38 18.36
C TYR A 272 10.25 0.93 18.92
N PHE A 273 10.81 1.93 18.27
CA PHE A 273 12.01 2.64 18.72
C PHE A 273 11.59 3.73 19.73
N MET A 274 11.93 3.52 21.00
CA MET A 274 11.75 4.49 22.07
C MET A 274 12.79 5.61 21.99
#